data_AF-A0A497DDK0-F1
#
_entry.id   AF-A0A497DDK0-F1
#
_cell.length_a   1.000
_cell.length_b   1.000
_cell.length_c   1.000
_cell.angle_alpha   90.00
_cell.angle_beta   90.00
_cell.angle_gamma   90.00
#
_symmetry.space_group_name_H-M   'P 1'
#
loop_
_entity.id
_entity.type
_entity.pdbx_description
1 polymer ?
#
loop_
_entity_poly.entity_id
_entity_poly.type
_entity_poly.pdbx_seq_one_letter_code
_entity_poly.pdbx_strand_id
1 'polypeptide(L)'
;RGPRLYDTEETRELVTRKIAHYKKYRDILNADVIHLRRPDGRDWDGILHVDPKLEIKGYALLYNPTEEDLIRQIRLPLYYTGLSETANISIGDGSYTEHLISRDYSVEVNVTIPAHGYISLIVK
;
A
#
# COMPACT_ATOMS: atom_id res chain seq x y z
N ARG A 1 -29.50 -19.70 10.03
CA ARG A 1 -28.43 -20.34 10.85
C ARG A 1 -27.10 -19.85 10.28
N GLY A 2 -26.47 -18.86 10.92
CA GLY A 2 -25.27 -18.20 10.39
C GLY A 2 -24.01 -19.07 10.56
N PRO A 3 -23.07 -19.04 9.61
CA PRO A 3 -21.81 -19.78 9.74
C PRO A 3 -20.99 -19.17 10.87
N ARG A 4 -20.41 -20.01 11.73
CA ARG A 4 -19.53 -19.60 12.83
C ARG A 4 -18.33 -18.83 12.25
N LEU A 5 -18.02 -17.65 12.78
CA LEU A 5 -16.95 -16.77 12.31
C LEU A 5 -15.55 -17.16 12.81
N TYR A 6 -15.44 -18.19 13.65
CA TYR A 6 -14.22 -18.54 14.38
C TYR A 6 -14.05 -20.07 14.37
N ASP A 7 -13.15 -20.58 13.54
CA ASP A 7 -12.86 -22.02 13.47
C ASP A 7 -11.51 -22.42 14.09
N THR A 8 -10.58 -21.49 14.40
CA THR A 8 -9.31 -21.77 15.12
C THR A 8 -8.75 -20.52 15.82
N GLU A 9 -7.85 -20.67 16.81
CA GLU A 9 -7.15 -19.54 17.47
C GLU A 9 -6.33 -18.73 16.45
N GLU A 10 -5.72 -19.41 15.48
CA GLU A 10 -4.98 -18.79 14.36
C GLU A 10 -5.86 -17.81 13.56
N THR A 11 -7.12 -18.18 13.31
CA THR A 11 -8.09 -17.33 12.61
C THR A 11 -8.43 -16.08 13.43
N ARG A 12 -8.58 -16.23 14.76
CA ARG A 12 -8.86 -15.12 15.66
C ARG A 12 -7.71 -14.12 15.71
N GLU A 13 -6.48 -14.59 15.80
CA GLU A 13 -5.30 -13.72 15.80
C GLU A 13 -5.17 -12.96 14.47
N LEU A 14 -5.36 -13.64 13.34
CA LEU A 14 -5.33 -13.01 12.02
C LEU A 14 -6.36 -11.87 11.92
N VAL A 15 -7.60 -12.12 12.33
CA VAL A 15 -8.67 -11.11 12.34
C VAL A 15 -8.31 -9.95 13.25
N THR A 16 -7.78 -10.23 14.44
CA THR A 16 -7.37 -9.19 15.40
C THR A 16 -6.28 -8.29 14.81
N ARG A 17 -5.27 -8.88 14.16
CA ARG A 17 -4.22 -8.13 13.45
C ARG A 17 -4.79 -7.27 12.32
N LYS A 18 -5.71 -7.81 11.50
CA LYS A 18 -6.36 -7.06 10.42
C LYS A 18 -7.18 -5.87 10.96
N ILE A 19 -7.91 -6.06 12.06
CA ILE A 19 -8.67 -4.99 12.70
C ILE A 19 -7.74 -3.90 13.24
N ALA A 20 -6.64 -4.29 13.90
CA ALA A 20 -5.66 -3.33 14.41
C ALA A 20 -5.03 -2.51 13.28
N HIS A 21 -4.65 -3.17 12.18
CA HIS A 21 -4.11 -2.52 10.99
C HIS A 21 -5.12 -1.55 10.37
N TYR A 22 -6.38 -1.97 10.18
CA TYR A 22 -7.42 -1.06 9.67
C TYR A 22 -7.62 0.14 10.58
N LYS A 23 -7.65 -0.04 11.91
CA LYS A 23 -7.79 1.07 12.86
C LYS A 23 -6.62 2.05 12.77
N LYS A 24 -5.40 1.56 12.56
CA LYS A 24 -4.19 2.38 12.42
C LYS A 24 -4.22 3.28 11.18
N TYR A 25 -4.70 2.75 10.05
CA TYR A 25 -4.70 3.44 8.76
C TYR A 25 -6.10 3.86 8.29
N ARG A 26 -7.08 3.91 9.19
CA ARG A 26 -8.50 4.10 8.83
C ARG A 26 -8.71 5.35 8.00
N ASP A 27 -8.10 6.46 8.39
CA ASP A 27 -8.36 7.75 7.77
C ASP A 27 -7.89 7.76 6.31
N ILE A 28 -6.67 7.28 6.05
CA ILE A 28 -6.13 7.20 4.69
C ILE A 28 -6.77 6.07 3.87
N LEU A 29 -7.14 4.95 4.48
CA LEU A 29 -7.80 3.84 3.76
C LEU A 29 -9.23 4.17 3.30
N ASN A 30 -9.84 5.25 3.80
CA ASN A 30 -11.13 5.75 3.33
C ASN A 30 -11.00 7.00 2.43
N ALA A 31 -9.77 7.39 2.08
CA ALA A 31 -9.51 8.54 1.21
C ALA A 31 -9.70 8.22 -0.27
N ASP A 32 -9.53 9.23 -1.12
CA ASP A 32 -9.65 9.09 -2.57
C ASP A 32 -8.59 8.13 -3.13
N VAL A 33 -8.95 7.38 -4.17
CA VAL A 33 -8.12 6.30 -4.72
C VAL A 33 -7.65 6.63 -6.14
N ILE A 34 -6.36 6.46 -6.37
CA ILE A 34 -5.71 6.45 -7.67
C ILE A 34 -5.38 5.01 -8.04
N HIS A 35 -5.81 4.58 -9.23
CA HIS A 35 -5.45 3.26 -9.74
C HIS A 35 -4.05 3.33 -10.36
N LEU A 36 -3.14 2.45 -9.92
CA LEU A 36 -1.76 2.41 -10.42
C LEU A 36 -1.66 1.50 -11.64
N ARG A 37 -2.00 0.22 -11.47
CA ARG A 37 -2.01 -0.80 -12.53
C ARG A 37 -3.25 -1.67 -12.39
N ARG A 38 -3.89 -1.99 -13.52
CA ARG A 38 -5.08 -2.83 -13.58
C ARG A 38 -4.71 -4.30 -13.29
N PRO A 39 -5.54 -5.04 -12.54
CA PRO A 39 -5.37 -6.48 -12.38
C PRO A 39 -5.61 -7.21 -13.71
N ASP A 40 -4.54 -7.78 -14.26
CA ASP A 40 -4.57 -8.64 -15.45
C ASP A 40 -4.10 -10.07 -15.17
N GLY A 41 -3.69 -10.36 -13.93
CA GLY A 41 -3.21 -11.67 -13.48
C GLY A 41 -1.81 -12.03 -13.99
N ARG A 42 -1.10 -11.12 -14.66
CA ARG A 42 0.21 -11.41 -15.30
C ARG A 42 1.38 -10.70 -14.64
N ASP A 43 1.11 -9.58 -14.00
CA ASP A 43 2.09 -8.80 -13.24
C ASP A 43 1.37 -8.16 -12.05
N TRP A 44 2.06 -7.30 -11.30
CA TRP A 44 1.50 -6.66 -10.13
C TRP A 44 0.28 -5.79 -10.44
N ASP A 45 -0.61 -5.64 -9.48
CA ASP A 45 -1.67 -4.63 -9.54
C ASP A 45 -1.65 -3.78 -8.28
N GLY A 46 -2.28 -2.61 -8.34
CA GLY A 46 -2.23 -1.75 -7.17
C GLY A 46 -3.07 -0.49 -7.25
N ILE A 47 -3.35 0.00 -6.05
CA ILE A 47 -4.11 1.21 -5.79
C ILE A 47 -3.36 2.08 -4.79
N LEU A 48 -3.52 3.38 -4.89
CA LEU A 48 -2.95 4.37 -3.99
C LEU A 48 -4.06 5.24 -3.43
N HIS A 49 -4.26 5.18 -2.11
CA HIS A 49 -5.12 6.14 -1.42
C HIS A 49 -4.33 7.43 -1.20
N VAL A 50 -4.98 8.58 -1.37
CA VAL A 50 -4.36 9.90 -1.23
C VAL A 50 -5.23 10.85 -0.43
N ASP A 51 -4.63 11.57 0.51
CA ASP A 51 -5.25 12.73 1.16
C ASP A 51 -4.16 13.73 1.59
N PRO A 52 -4.09 14.94 1.00
CA PRO A 52 -3.06 15.91 1.35
C PRO A 52 -3.24 16.51 2.76
N LYS A 53 -4.38 16.31 3.41
CA LYS A 53 -4.70 16.86 4.75
C LYS A 53 -4.28 15.95 5.90
N LEU A 54 -3.95 14.68 5.62
CA LEU A 54 -3.54 13.71 6.62
C LEU A 54 -2.03 13.76 6.86
N GLU A 55 -1.58 13.23 8.00
CA GLU A 55 -0.15 13.02 8.28
C GLU A 55 0.44 11.95 7.35
N ILE A 56 -0.30 10.86 7.14
CA ILE A 56 -0.02 9.87 6.11
C ILE A 56 -0.79 10.31 4.87
N LYS A 57 -0.07 10.87 3.91
CA LYS A 57 -0.66 11.50 2.73
C LYS A 57 -0.93 10.52 1.61
N GLY A 58 -0.28 9.36 1.64
CA GLY A 58 -0.46 8.30 0.66
C GLY A 58 -0.39 6.91 1.28
N TYR A 59 -1.23 5.99 0.81
CA TYR A 59 -1.20 4.58 1.19
C TYR A 59 -1.40 3.69 -0.04
N ALA A 60 -0.32 3.12 -0.56
CA ALA A 60 -0.37 2.21 -1.69
C ALA A 60 -0.53 0.76 -1.23
N LEU A 61 -1.34 -0.01 -1.95
CA LEU A 61 -1.42 -1.46 -1.85
C LEU A 61 -1.01 -2.04 -3.19
N LEU A 62 -0.04 -2.94 -3.16
CA LEU A 62 0.56 -3.57 -4.33
C LEU A 62 0.45 -5.08 -4.19
N TYR A 63 -0.20 -5.72 -5.15
CA TYR A 63 -0.52 -7.15 -5.13
C TYR A 63 0.30 -7.89 -6.19
N ASN A 64 0.67 -9.12 -5.90
CA ASN A 64 1.31 -10.03 -6.84
C ASN A 64 0.44 -11.29 -7.00
N PRO A 65 -0.25 -11.46 -8.13
CA PRO A 65 -1.07 -12.64 -8.39
C PRO A 65 -0.25 -13.85 -8.90
N THR A 66 1.07 -13.72 -9.06
CA THR A 66 1.93 -14.74 -9.65
C THR A 66 2.54 -15.66 -8.59
N GLU A 67 3.04 -16.82 -9.04
CA GLU A 67 3.66 -17.87 -8.21
C GLU A 67 5.07 -17.51 -7.71
N GLU A 68 5.69 -16.46 -8.26
CA GLU A 68 7.08 -16.07 -7.96
C GLU A 68 7.14 -14.68 -7.34
N ASP A 69 8.17 -14.44 -6.52
CA ASP A 69 8.44 -13.11 -5.97
C ASP A 69 8.75 -12.12 -7.09
N LEU A 70 8.14 -10.95 -7.00
CA LEU A 70 8.16 -9.97 -8.08
C LEU A 70 8.96 -8.74 -7.67
N ILE A 71 10.11 -8.54 -8.31
CA ILE A 71 10.96 -7.36 -8.13
C ILE A 71 10.63 -6.34 -9.21
N ARG A 72 10.16 -5.16 -8.80
CA ARG A 72 9.81 -4.07 -9.72
C ARG A 72 10.20 -2.70 -9.17
N GLN A 73 10.54 -1.82 -10.09
CA GLN A 73 10.60 -0.39 -9.83
C GLN A 73 9.22 0.20 -10.14
N ILE A 74 8.52 0.70 -9.12
CA ILE A 74 7.17 1.23 -9.25
C ILE A 74 7.23 2.75 -9.21
N ARG A 75 6.61 3.38 -10.21
CA ARG A 75 6.39 4.84 -10.25
C ARG A 75 5.12 5.17 -9.47
N LEU A 76 5.25 5.83 -8.34
CA LEU A 76 4.13 6.33 -7.55
C LEU A 76 3.78 7.76 -7.97
N PRO A 77 2.54 8.04 -8.42
CA PRO A 77 2.07 9.39 -8.66
C PRO A 77 1.69 10.06 -7.34
N LEU A 78 2.45 11.08 -6.92
CA LEU A 78 2.26 11.78 -5.66
C LEU A 78 1.64 13.18 -5.83
N TYR A 79 1.23 13.57 -7.05
CA TYR A 79 0.65 14.90 -7.31
C TYR A 79 -0.47 15.29 -6.32
N TYR A 80 -1.37 14.35 -6.01
CA TYR A 80 -2.51 14.59 -5.13
C TYR A 80 -2.19 14.47 -3.63
N THR A 81 -0.99 14.05 -3.24
CA THR A 81 -0.57 14.05 -1.82
C THR A 81 -0.17 15.44 -1.33
N GLY A 82 0.01 16.40 -2.24
CA GLY A 82 0.45 17.75 -1.93
C GLY A 82 1.93 17.85 -1.53
N LEU A 83 2.71 16.78 -1.73
CA LEU A 83 4.16 16.79 -1.58
C LEU A 83 4.82 17.28 -2.89
N SER A 84 5.84 18.14 -2.78
CA SER A 84 6.45 18.80 -3.95
C SER A 84 7.95 18.59 -4.10
N GLU A 85 8.70 18.37 -3.01
CA GLU A 85 10.17 18.30 -3.04
C GLU A 85 10.66 16.92 -2.62
N THR A 86 10.25 16.47 -1.44
CA THR A 86 10.61 15.16 -0.89
C THR A 86 9.37 14.42 -0.40
N ALA A 87 9.47 13.09 -0.39
CA ALA A 87 8.50 12.19 0.21
C ALA A 87 9.22 11.18 1.08
N ASN A 88 8.70 10.93 2.28
CA ASN A 88 9.19 9.85 3.12
C ASN A 88 8.34 8.61 2.87
N ILE A 89 8.97 7.54 2.37
CA ILE A 89 8.27 6.32 1.99
C ILE A 89 8.76 5.15 2.85
N SER A 90 7.81 4.39 3.40
CA SER A 90 8.08 3.14 4.10
C SER A 90 7.38 1.97 3.40
N ILE A 91 8.06 0.81 3.37
CA ILE A 91 7.46 -0.46 2.94
C ILE A 91 6.88 -1.14 4.18
N GLY A 92 5.56 -1.30 4.22
CA GLY A 92 4.84 -1.78 5.39
C GLY A 92 5.08 -0.88 6.61
N ASP A 93 5.36 -1.52 7.75
CA ASP A 93 5.69 -0.84 9.01
C ASP A 93 7.21 -0.64 9.21
N GLY A 94 7.99 -0.67 8.12
CA GLY A 94 9.43 -0.51 8.14
C GLY A 94 9.91 0.93 8.37
N SER A 95 11.22 1.13 8.17
CA SER A 95 11.85 2.46 8.22
C SER A 95 11.43 3.32 7.03
N TYR A 96 11.20 4.61 7.28
CA TYR A 96 11.00 5.58 6.22
C TYR A 96 12.34 5.91 5.55
N THR A 97 12.32 5.94 4.23
CA THR A 97 13.43 6.43 3.40
C THR A 97 12.96 7.68 2.68
N GLU A 98 13.82 8.70 2.63
CA GLU A 98 13.52 9.94 1.90
C GLU A 98 13.76 9.73 0.40
N HIS A 99 12.82 10.20 -0.41
CA HIS A 99 12.92 10.20 -1.87
C HIS A 99 12.68 11.61 -2.41
N LEU A 100 13.48 12.01 -3.40
CA LEU A 100 13.23 13.23 -4.17
C LEU A 100 12.06 13.02 -5.11
N ILE A 101 11.15 14.00 -5.15
CA ILE A 101 10.00 14.00 -6.05
C ILE A 101 10.45 14.54 -7.40
N SER A 102 10.19 13.78 -8.46
CA SER A 102 10.45 14.20 -9.84
C SER A 102 9.53 15.36 -10.24
N ARG A 103 9.91 16.13 -11.26
CA ARG A 103 9.11 17.29 -11.72
C ARG A 103 7.70 16.95 -12.19
N ASP A 104 7.45 15.69 -12.55
CA ASP A 104 6.12 15.17 -12.88
C ASP A 104 5.35 14.68 -11.63
N TYR A 105 5.82 15.05 -10.44
CA TYR A 105 5.26 14.68 -9.14
C TYR A 105 5.21 13.18 -8.89
N SER A 106 6.24 12.46 -9.34
CA SER A 106 6.36 11.03 -9.13
C SER A 106 7.62 10.63 -8.38
N VAL A 107 7.57 9.48 -7.73
CA VAL A 107 8.72 8.84 -7.07
C VAL A 107 8.85 7.41 -7.56
N GLU A 108 10.08 6.98 -7.83
CA GLU A 108 10.39 5.59 -8.16
C GLU A 108 10.84 4.83 -6.91
N VAL A 109 10.17 3.72 -6.62
CA VAL A 109 10.43 2.87 -5.46
C VAL A 109 10.70 1.45 -5.93
N ASN A 110 11.85 0.90 -5.55
CA ASN A 110 12.15 -0.51 -5.78
C ASN A 110 11.46 -1.35 -4.71
N VAL A 111 10.66 -2.32 -5.14
CA VAL A 111 9.91 -3.20 -4.26
C VAL A 111 10.09 -4.66 -4.64
N THR A 112 9.96 -5.52 -3.64
CA THR A 112 9.79 -6.97 -3.81
C THR A 112 8.42 -7.33 -3.27
N ILE A 113 7.54 -7.82 -4.12
CA ILE A 113 6.19 -8.24 -3.75
C ILE A 113 6.17 -9.77 -3.70
N PRO A 114 5.89 -10.39 -2.55
CA PRO A 114 5.93 -11.84 -2.41
C PRO A 114 4.88 -12.52 -3.29
N ALA A 115 5.16 -13.74 -3.76
CA ALA A 115 4.21 -14.57 -4.50
C ALA A 115 2.85 -14.70 -3.78
N HIS A 116 1.75 -14.59 -4.54
CA HIS A 116 0.36 -14.58 -4.02
C HIS A 116 0.12 -13.59 -2.86
N GLY A 117 0.95 -12.56 -2.78
CA GLY A 117 1.04 -11.69 -1.65
C GLY A 117 0.80 -10.24 -2.01
N TYR A 118 1.00 -9.40 -1.01
CA TYR A 118 0.93 -7.96 -1.20
C TYR A 118 1.88 -7.26 -0.24
N ILE A 119 2.23 -6.04 -0.59
CA ILE A 119 2.91 -5.09 0.30
C ILE A 119 2.09 -3.80 0.34
N SER A 120 2.33 -3.02 1.39
CA SER A 120 1.86 -1.64 1.46
C SER A 120 3.03 -0.68 1.38
N LEU A 121 2.80 0.49 0.77
CA LEU A 121 3.72 1.62 0.82
C LEU A 121 3.03 2.77 1.54
N ILE A 122 3.70 3.33 2.54
CA ILE A 122 3.17 4.43 3.35
C ILE A 122 3.97 5.68 3.01
N VAL A 123 3.28 6.74 2.60
CA VAL A 123 3.88 8.00 2.15
C VAL A 123 3.52 9.12 3.13
N LYS A 124 4.54 9.83 3.60
CA LYS A 124 4.43 11.04 4.43
C LYS A 124 5.10 12.23 3.75
#